data_AF-A0A0F2PUW2-F1
#
_entry.id   AF-A0A0F2PUW2-F1
#
_cell.length_a   1.000
_cell.length_b   1.000
_cell.length_c   1.000
_cell.angle_alpha   90.00
_cell.angle_beta   90.00
_cell.angle_gamma   90.00
#
_symmetry.space_group_name_H-M   'P 1'
#
loop_
_entity.id
_entity.type
_entity.pdbx_description
1 polymer ?
#
loop_
_entity_poly.entity_id
_entity_poly.type
_entity_poly.pdbx_seq_one_letter_code
_entity_poly.pdbx_strand_id
1 'polypeptide(L)'
;MKKQIYGKEITRPPECPFCGLYIEKPAELTTRRMGEMPVGSCPCGAVYAYDVTGRNLGSAFIEALVFACDMDWDLAWNLFPGEDYLEQLVEHYDGESNLIVPAGFYEGRKVPGALYFIRMHKDIQEVTRTGVEKKLQKAVPLTVSKGPSLQLPGSKRYSRGDIETLVDEYRIGELLTIAEQDKRILRDLQKLLYSADGLIRSRAAEALGKTSSVIAKSEPGAVSKLLQTLINAVSDTAASSWGALDAIGEIIAGSPDFFAGYLPTLYQFLEDASARPKILRALGITAGARPDLVRKALYRFIPYLNDPDPETRGYAALLTGNLHAAETGDLLSQLKNDTAELTIYSDGEFKNVTVGQLAAEALKMI
;
A
#
# COMPACT_ATOMS: atom_id res chain seq x y z
N MET A 1 -11.59 11.28 -62.01
CA MET A 1 -10.90 11.10 -60.72
C MET A 1 -11.88 11.30 -59.58
N LYS A 2 -12.45 10.23 -59.04
CA LYS A 2 -13.26 10.28 -57.80
C LYS A 2 -12.29 10.18 -56.62
N LYS A 3 -12.22 11.22 -55.80
CA LYS A 3 -11.46 11.22 -54.54
C LYS A 3 -12.13 10.27 -53.56
N GLN A 4 -11.43 9.20 -53.22
CA GLN A 4 -11.81 8.23 -52.21
C GLN A 4 -11.42 8.82 -50.85
N ILE A 5 -12.40 9.29 -50.08
CA ILE A 5 -12.20 9.72 -48.68
C ILE A 5 -12.26 8.45 -47.84
N TYR A 6 -11.10 7.98 -47.39
CA TYR A 6 -11.01 6.96 -46.34
C TYR A 6 -11.63 7.53 -45.06
N GLY A 7 -12.84 7.10 -44.71
CA GLY A 7 -13.44 7.38 -43.41
C GLY A 7 -12.60 6.71 -42.33
N LYS A 8 -12.07 7.49 -41.36
CA LYS A 8 -11.55 6.91 -40.11
C LYS A 8 -12.72 6.23 -39.42
N GLU A 9 -12.66 4.90 -39.29
CA GLU A 9 -13.61 4.15 -38.47
C GLU A 9 -13.65 4.74 -37.06
N ILE A 10 -14.82 5.23 -36.66
CA ILE A 10 -15.04 5.94 -35.40
C ILE A 10 -15.00 4.96 -34.22
N THR A 11 -15.35 3.69 -34.48
CA THR A 11 -15.36 2.58 -33.52
C THR A 11 -14.83 1.32 -34.19
N ARG A 12 -14.25 0.43 -33.40
CA ARG A 12 -13.77 -0.90 -33.82
C ARG A 12 -14.35 -1.97 -32.91
N PRO A 13 -14.61 -3.18 -33.44
CA PRO A 13 -14.96 -4.31 -32.59
C PRO A 13 -13.80 -4.65 -31.63
N PRO A 14 -14.09 -5.17 -30.44
CA PRO A 14 -13.05 -5.52 -29.48
C PRO A 14 -12.43 -6.87 -29.88
N GLU A 15 -11.17 -6.83 -30.30
CA GLU A 15 -10.42 -7.99 -30.77
C GLU A 15 -9.29 -8.34 -29.81
N CYS A 16 -9.01 -9.63 -29.66
CA CYS A 16 -7.87 -10.10 -28.88
C CYS A 16 -6.56 -9.75 -29.62
N PRO A 17 -5.63 -9.02 -29.01
CA PRO A 17 -4.40 -8.57 -29.67
C PRO A 17 -3.44 -9.72 -30.05
N PHE A 18 -3.66 -10.92 -29.50
CA PHE A 18 -2.81 -12.09 -29.75
C PHE A 18 -3.30 -13.00 -30.88
N CYS A 19 -4.59 -12.98 -31.22
CA CYS A 19 -5.16 -13.91 -32.20
C CYS A 19 -6.20 -13.30 -33.14
N GLY A 20 -6.62 -12.06 -32.92
CA GLY A 20 -7.59 -11.35 -33.76
C GLY A 20 -9.05 -11.81 -33.61
N LEU A 21 -9.35 -12.76 -32.72
CA LEU A 21 -10.73 -13.16 -32.43
C LEU A 21 -11.46 -12.07 -31.65
N TYR A 22 -12.76 -11.93 -31.89
CA TYR A 22 -13.62 -11.08 -31.06
C TYR A 22 -13.65 -11.58 -29.63
N ILE A 23 -13.57 -10.64 -28.69
CA ILE A 23 -13.65 -10.94 -27.26
C ILE A 23 -15.07 -10.69 -26.75
N GLU A 24 -15.46 -11.47 -25.77
CA GLU A 24 -16.69 -11.23 -25.05
C GLU A 24 -16.53 -10.05 -24.09
N LYS A 25 -17.65 -9.47 -23.69
CA LYS A 25 -17.66 -8.42 -22.67
C LYS A 25 -17.05 -8.98 -21.37
N PRO A 26 -16.15 -8.24 -20.69
CA PRO A 26 -15.65 -8.64 -19.38
C PRO A 26 -16.79 -8.98 -18.41
N ALA A 27 -16.54 -9.85 -17.46
CA ALA A 27 -17.50 -10.31 -16.45
C ALA A 27 -16.95 -10.10 -15.04
N GLU A 28 -17.85 -9.93 -14.07
CA GLU A 28 -17.50 -9.79 -12.65
C GLU A 28 -17.46 -11.17 -11.99
N LEU A 29 -16.35 -11.51 -11.31
CA LEU A 29 -16.25 -12.76 -10.58
C LEU A 29 -17.14 -12.72 -9.31
N THR A 30 -17.81 -13.83 -9.00
CA THR A 30 -18.74 -13.95 -7.87
C THR A 30 -18.08 -13.87 -6.48
N THR A 31 -16.77 -14.10 -6.38
CA THR A 31 -16.00 -14.08 -5.12
C THR A 31 -15.61 -12.67 -4.64
N ARG A 32 -16.28 -11.65 -5.18
CA ARG A 32 -15.98 -10.23 -5.08
C ARG A 32 -15.38 -9.78 -3.74
N ARG A 33 -14.12 -9.32 -3.78
CA ARG A 33 -13.60 -8.32 -2.83
C ARG A 33 -13.72 -6.92 -3.42
N MET A 34 -13.83 -5.89 -2.57
CA MET A 34 -13.83 -4.50 -3.03
C MET A 34 -12.51 -4.20 -3.76
N GLY A 35 -12.58 -3.81 -5.04
CA GLY A 35 -11.42 -3.41 -5.85
C GLY A 35 -11.00 -4.37 -6.97
N GLU A 36 -11.61 -5.56 -7.06
CA GLU A 36 -11.34 -6.52 -8.15
C GLU A 36 -11.92 -6.01 -9.48
N MET A 37 -11.13 -6.10 -10.56
CA MET A 37 -11.56 -5.65 -11.88
C MET A 37 -12.34 -6.73 -12.64
N PRO A 38 -13.31 -6.36 -13.50
CA PRO A 38 -13.95 -7.31 -14.38
C PRO A 38 -12.92 -7.98 -15.31
N VAL A 39 -13.06 -9.29 -15.51
CA VAL A 39 -12.12 -10.10 -16.29
C VAL A 39 -12.80 -10.88 -17.40
N GLY A 40 -12.04 -11.37 -18.36
CA GLY A 40 -12.52 -12.27 -19.40
C GLY A 40 -11.41 -13.15 -19.95
N SER A 41 -11.79 -14.07 -20.83
CA SER A 41 -10.84 -14.95 -21.51
C SER A 41 -11.17 -15.08 -22.99
N CYS A 42 -10.13 -15.20 -23.81
CA CYS A 42 -10.20 -15.53 -25.22
C CYS A 42 -9.95 -17.04 -25.42
N PRO A 43 -10.61 -17.70 -26.40
CA PRO A 43 -10.36 -19.11 -26.73
C PRO A 43 -8.89 -19.45 -27.06
N CYS A 44 -8.08 -18.47 -27.45
CA CYS A 44 -6.65 -18.65 -27.70
C CYS A 44 -5.80 -18.79 -26.42
N GLY A 45 -6.39 -18.59 -25.25
CA GLY A 45 -5.70 -18.66 -23.96
C GLY A 45 -5.36 -17.33 -23.31
N ALA A 46 -5.55 -16.23 -24.01
CA ALA A 46 -5.35 -14.91 -23.43
C ALA A 46 -6.48 -14.61 -22.43
N VAL A 47 -6.13 -14.05 -21.29
CA VAL A 47 -7.07 -13.44 -20.36
C VAL A 47 -6.93 -11.93 -20.39
N TYR A 48 -7.95 -11.22 -19.94
CA TYR A 48 -7.91 -9.77 -19.86
C TYR A 48 -8.65 -9.24 -18.63
N ALA A 49 -8.17 -8.11 -18.11
CA ALA A 49 -8.83 -7.34 -17.06
C ALA A 49 -9.21 -5.95 -17.58
N TYR A 50 -10.35 -5.45 -17.12
CA TYR A 50 -10.93 -4.18 -17.56
C TYR A 50 -10.82 -3.09 -16.49
N ASP A 51 -10.00 -2.07 -16.74
CA ASP A 51 -10.00 -0.85 -15.95
C ASP A 51 -10.91 0.21 -16.59
N VAL A 52 -12.04 0.48 -15.94
CA VAL A 52 -13.01 1.49 -16.34
C VAL A 52 -12.39 2.88 -16.46
N THR A 53 -11.33 3.17 -15.68
CA THR A 53 -10.72 4.51 -15.62
C THR A 53 -9.57 4.72 -16.62
N GLY A 54 -9.00 3.65 -17.16
CA GLY A 54 -7.75 3.64 -17.95
C GLY A 54 -6.54 4.25 -17.24
N ARG A 55 -6.57 4.36 -15.91
CA ARG A 55 -5.52 5.01 -15.10
C ARG A 55 -4.89 4.06 -14.09
N ASN A 56 -5.53 2.92 -13.82
CA ASN A 56 -5.06 1.91 -12.89
C ASN A 56 -4.44 0.70 -13.62
N LEU A 57 -3.68 0.97 -14.69
CA LEU A 57 -3.14 -0.07 -15.58
C LEU A 57 -2.27 -1.10 -14.84
N GLY A 58 -1.52 -0.69 -13.82
CA GLY A 58 -0.75 -1.62 -13.00
C GLY A 58 -1.62 -2.58 -12.17
N SER A 59 -2.80 -2.14 -11.72
CA SER A 59 -3.75 -3.02 -11.04
C SER A 59 -4.47 -3.92 -12.04
N ALA A 60 -4.79 -3.42 -13.24
CA ALA A 60 -5.36 -4.23 -14.32
C ALA A 60 -4.39 -5.32 -14.77
N PHE A 61 -3.10 -5.00 -14.87
CA PHE A 61 -2.03 -5.96 -15.12
C PHE A 61 -2.00 -7.07 -14.06
N ILE A 62 -1.93 -6.71 -12.77
CA ILE A 62 -1.90 -7.70 -11.67
C ILE A 62 -3.17 -8.55 -11.68
N GLU A 63 -4.34 -7.95 -11.86
CA GLU A 63 -5.61 -8.68 -11.92
C GLU A 63 -5.61 -9.70 -13.07
N ALA A 64 -5.22 -9.26 -14.28
CA ALA A 64 -5.14 -10.15 -15.43
C ALA A 64 -4.12 -11.28 -15.21
N LEU A 65 -2.97 -10.99 -14.59
CA LEU A 65 -1.92 -11.98 -14.34
C LEU A 65 -2.33 -13.01 -13.29
N VAL A 66 -2.86 -12.56 -12.16
CA VAL A 66 -3.35 -13.44 -11.08
C VAL A 66 -4.52 -14.27 -11.57
N PHE A 67 -5.42 -13.67 -12.34
CA PHE A 67 -6.52 -14.40 -12.96
C PHE A 67 -6.00 -15.44 -13.97
N ALA A 68 -5.00 -15.13 -14.78
CA ALA A 68 -4.32 -16.09 -15.67
C ALA A 68 -3.72 -17.28 -14.90
N CYS A 69 -3.31 -17.05 -13.65
CA CYS A 69 -2.76 -18.04 -12.72
C CYS A 69 -3.83 -18.77 -11.90
N ASP A 70 -5.10 -18.75 -12.32
CA ASP A 70 -6.20 -19.36 -11.58
C ASP A 70 -6.39 -18.80 -10.14
N MET A 71 -6.05 -17.53 -9.92
CA MET A 71 -5.99 -16.87 -8.62
C MET A 71 -4.87 -17.35 -7.69
N ASP A 72 -3.87 -18.06 -8.23
CA ASP A 72 -2.63 -18.40 -7.52
C ASP A 72 -1.67 -17.20 -7.56
N TRP A 73 -1.61 -16.48 -6.44
CA TRP A 73 -0.76 -15.31 -6.27
C TRP A 73 0.72 -15.66 -6.22
N ASP A 74 1.06 -16.79 -5.59
CA ASP A 74 2.45 -17.21 -5.46
C ASP A 74 3.01 -17.61 -6.83
N LEU A 75 2.22 -18.31 -7.64
CA LEU A 75 2.59 -18.57 -9.03
C LEU A 75 2.76 -17.27 -9.81
N ALA A 76 1.76 -16.37 -9.77
CA ALA A 76 1.78 -15.12 -10.53
C ALA A 76 3.02 -14.25 -10.27
N TRP A 77 3.48 -14.18 -9.02
CA TRP A 77 4.65 -13.38 -8.65
C TRP A 77 6.01 -14.01 -9.02
N ASN A 78 6.01 -15.29 -9.38
CA ASN A 78 7.22 -16.01 -9.80
C ASN A 78 7.38 -16.08 -11.33
N LEU A 79 6.46 -15.49 -12.10
CA LEU A 79 6.51 -15.48 -13.56
C LEU A 79 7.20 -14.23 -14.12
N PHE A 80 7.94 -14.41 -15.20
CA PHE A 80 8.68 -13.36 -15.88
C PHE A 80 8.03 -12.96 -17.23
N PRO A 81 7.85 -11.65 -17.49
CA PRO A 81 7.29 -11.17 -18.75
C PRO A 81 8.23 -11.49 -19.93
N GLY A 82 7.65 -11.95 -21.04
CA GLY A 82 8.38 -12.34 -22.25
C GLY A 82 8.92 -13.77 -22.22
N GLU A 83 9.08 -14.36 -21.03
CA GLU A 83 9.51 -15.76 -20.85
C GLU A 83 8.31 -16.66 -20.53
N ASP A 84 7.54 -16.32 -19.49
CA ASP A 84 6.43 -17.12 -18.98
C ASP A 84 5.06 -16.65 -19.51
N TYR A 85 4.96 -15.37 -19.87
CA TYR A 85 3.74 -14.80 -20.42
C TYR A 85 4.02 -13.60 -21.32
N LEU A 86 3.06 -13.27 -22.18
CA LEU A 86 3.05 -12.07 -23.00
C LEU A 86 1.97 -11.11 -22.51
N GLU A 87 2.22 -9.81 -22.64
CA GLU A 87 1.30 -8.75 -22.26
C GLU A 87 0.98 -7.82 -23.43
N GLN A 88 -0.25 -7.29 -23.45
CA GLN A 88 -0.71 -6.28 -24.41
C GLN A 88 -1.75 -5.36 -23.77
N LEU A 89 -1.68 -4.06 -24.09
CA LEU A 89 -2.64 -3.06 -23.62
C LEU A 89 -3.53 -2.61 -24.78
N VAL A 90 -4.84 -2.61 -24.57
CA VAL A 90 -5.82 -2.03 -25.49
C VAL A 90 -6.51 -0.86 -24.79
N GLU A 91 -6.18 0.35 -25.21
CA GLU A 91 -6.75 1.59 -24.68
C GLU A 91 -8.07 1.96 -25.37
N HIS A 92 -8.82 2.85 -24.71
CA HIS A 92 -10.08 3.40 -25.19
C HIS A 92 -11.15 2.33 -25.47
N TYR A 93 -11.16 1.29 -24.64
CA TYR A 93 -12.22 0.31 -24.63
C TYR A 93 -13.43 0.84 -23.86
N ASP A 94 -14.60 0.75 -24.48
CA ASP A 94 -15.87 1.11 -23.89
C ASP A 94 -16.61 -0.13 -23.37
N GLY A 95 -16.66 -0.27 -22.04
CA GLY A 95 -17.40 -1.34 -21.38
C GLY A 95 -18.93 -1.23 -21.51
N GLU A 96 -19.50 -0.12 -21.97
CA GLU A 96 -20.95 -0.04 -22.20
C GLU A 96 -21.34 -0.72 -23.51
N SER A 97 -20.79 -0.23 -24.63
CA SER A 97 -21.08 -0.73 -25.98
C SER A 97 -20.25 -1.95 -26.39
N ASN A 98 -19.24 -2.33 -25.59
CA ASN A 98 -18.27 -3.37 -25.92
C ASN A 98 -17.56 -3.07 -27.25
N LEU A 99 -16.97 -1.87 -27.37
CA LEU A 99 -16.28 -1.39 -28.58
C LEU A 99 -14.95 -0.71 -28.20
N ILE A 100 -14.00 -0.70 -29.12
CA ILE A 100 -12.79 0.12 -29.03
C ILE A 100 -13.06 1.44 -29.74
N VAL A 101 -12.74 2.56 -29.10
CA VAL A 101 -13.00 3.92 -29.59
C VAL A 101 -11.67 4.68 -29.70
N PRO A 102 -10.93 4.58 -30.82
CA PRO A 102 -9.60 5.18 -30.94
C PRO A 102 -9.55 6.70 -30.71
N ALA A 103 -10.68 7.40 -30.93
CA ALA A 103 -10.79 8.82 -30.67
C ALA A 103 -10.91 9.19 -29.18
N GLY A 104 -11.12 8.21 -28.29
CA GLY A 104 -11.29 8.41 -26.85
C GLY A 104 -12.60 9.10 -26.46
N PHE A 105 -13.50 9.36 -27.41
CA PHE A 105 -14.82 9.96 -27.21
C PHE A 105 -15.85 9.27 -28.11
N TYR A 106 -16.97 8.86 -27.53
CA TYR A 106 -18.07 8.20 -28.24
C TYR A 106 -19.39 8.67 -27.63
N GLU A 107 -20.37 9.02 -28.46
CA GLU A 107 -21.71 9.44 -28.00
C GLU A 107 -21.71 10.52 -26.90
N GLY A 108 -20.81 11.51 -27.00
CA GLY A 108 -20.73 12.63 -26.05
C GLY A 108 -20.08 12.30 -24.70
N ARG A 109 -19.65 11.05 -24.48
CA ARG A 109 -18.89 10.63 -23.30
C ARG A 109 -17.43 10.34 -23.66
N LYS A 110 -16.54 10.61 -22.69
CA LYS A 110 -15.14 10.20 -22.79
C LYS A 110 -15.06 8.70 -22.54
N VAL A 111 -14.25 8.00 -23.33
CA VAL A 111 -13.98 6.57 -23.21
C VAL A 111 -12.54 6.40 -22.72
N PRO A 112 -12.29 6.48 -21.41
CA PRO A 112 -10.95 6.33 -20.86
C PRO A 112 -10.57 4.86 -20.64
N GLY A 113 -11.54 3.93 -20.67
CA GLY A 113 -11.34 2.54 -20.25
C GLY A 113 -10.24 1.81 -21.03
N ALA A 114 -9.62 0.82 -20.39
CA ALA A 114 -8.56 0.02 -20.99
C ALA A 114 -8.70 -1.47 -20.62
N LEU A 115 -8.32 -2.33 -21.56
CA LEU A 115 -8.19 -3.77 -21.36
C LEU A 115 -6.72 -4.15 -21.30
N TYR A 116 -6.32 -4.80 -20.22
CA TYR A 116 -4.97 -5.33 -20.06
C TYR A 116 -5.00 -6.83 -20.31
N PHE A 117 -4.28 -7.30 -21.33
CA PHE A 117 -4.25 -8.70 -21.74
C PHE A 117 -2.99 -9.39 -21.26
N ILE A 118 -3.15 -10.62 -20.79
CA ILE A 118 -2.08 -11.56 -20.45
C ILE A 118 -2.30 -12.87 -21.21
N ARG A 119 -1.24 -13.39 -21.83
CA ARG A 119 -1.26 -14.72 -22.46
C ARG A 119 -0.10 -15.55 -21.94
N MET A 120 -0.42 -16.62 -21.21
CA MET A 120 0.57 -17.55 -20.68
C MET A 120 1.24 -18.36 -21.78
N HIS A 121 2.49 -18.76 -21.54
CA HIS A 121 3.12 -19.84 -22.29
C HIS A 121 2.39 -21.16 -22.07
N LYS A 122 2.49 -22.08 -23.04
CA LYS A 122 1.63 -23.28 -23.12
C LYS A 122 1.67 -24.13 -21.85
N ASP A 123 2.86 -24.35 -21.28
CA ASP A 123 3.06 -25.26 -20.15
C ASP A 123 2.32 -24.79 -18.90
N ILE A 124 2.33 -23.47 -18.64
CA ILE A 124 1.60 -22.85 -17.52
C ILE A 124 0.11 -22.76 -17.84
N GLN A 125 -0.23 -22.46 -19.10
CA GLN A 125 -1.62 -22.37 -19.54
C GLN A 125 -2.36 -23.70 -19.37
N GLU A 126 -1.72 -24.84 -19.63
CA GLU A 126 -2.32 -26.17 -19.52
C GLU A 126 -2.83 -26.47 -18.10
N VAL A 127 -2.10 -26.02 -17.07
CA VAL A 127 -2.47 -26.22 -15.67
C VAL A 127 -3.49 -25.21 -15.16
N THR A 128 -3.46 -23.95 -15.62
CA THR A 128 -4.35 -22.90 -15.10
C THR A 128 -5.70 -22.80 -15.83
N ARG A 129 -5.74 -23.14 -17.13
CA ARG A 129 -6.90 -22.91 -18.01
C ARG A 129 -8.21 -23.45 -17.47
N THR A 130 -8.21 -24.68 -16.96
CA THR A 130 -9.44 -25.34 -16.47
C THR A 130 -10.06 -24.58 -15.29
N GLY A 131 -9.22 -24.01 -14.41
CA GLY A 131 -9.69 -23.23 -13.28
C GLY A 131 -10.24 -21.87 -13.71
N VAL A 132 -9.53 -21.21 -14.64
CA VAL A 132 -9.95 -19.94 -15.25
C VAL A 132 -11.33 -20.05 -15.90
N GLU A 133 -11.54 -21.07 -16.73
CA GLU A 133 -12.82 -21.31 -17.41
C GLU A 133 -13.96 -21.58 -16.40
N LYS A 134 -13.70 -22.37 -15.35
CA LYS A 134 -14.70 -22.63 -14.28
C LYS A 134 -15.07 -21.37 -13.51
N LYS A 135 -14.12 -20.45 -13.28
CA LYS A 135 -14.37 -19.18 -12.58
C LYS A 135 -15.18 -18.22 -13.46
N LEU A 136 -14.91 -18.17 -14.77
CA LEU A 136 -15.70 -17.38 -15.72
C LEU A 136 -17.13 -17.90 -15.90
N GLN A 137 -17.33 -19.23 -15.91
CA GLN A 137 -18.68 -19.80 -15.98
C GLN A 137 -19.55 -19.42 -14.77
N LYS A 138 -18.93 -19.11 -13.63
CA LYS A 138 -19.61 -18.63 -12.42
C LYS A 138 -19.69 -17.10 -12.36
N ALA A 139 -19.02 -16.38 -13.26
CA ALA A 139 -18.99 -14.93 -13.27
C ALA A 139 -20.36 -14.35 -13.67
N VAL A 140 -20.68 -13.19 -13.12
CA VAL A 140 -21.88 -12.45 -13.46
C VAL A 140 -21.54 -11.52 -14.64
N PRO A 141 -22.37 -11.44 -15.70
CA PRO A 141 -22.15 -10.50 -16.78
C PRO A 141 -21.97 -9.08 -16.24
N LEU A 142 -21.09 -8.29 -16.85
CA LEU A 142 -20.90 -6.89 -16.48
C LEU A 142 -22.19 -6.12 -16.75
N THR A 143 -23.07 -6.09 -15.76
CA THR A 143 -24.15 -5.14 -15.71
C THR A 143 -23.51 -3.79 -15.53
N VAL A 144 -23.64 -2.94 -16.55
CA VAL A 144 -23.58 -1.49 -16.36
C VAL A 144 -24.85 -1.08 -15.58
N SER A 145 -25.10 -1.70 -14.43
CA SER A 145 -25.43 -0.90 -13.28
C SER A 145 -24.36 0.17 -13.27
N LYS A 146 -24.76 1.45 -13.30
CA LYS A 146 -24.06 2.44 -12.50
C LYS A 146 -23.69 1.67 -11.25
N GLY A 147 -22.42 1.26 -11.12
CA GLY A 147 -22.03 0.57 -9.91
C GLY A 147 -22.59 1.47 -8.81
N PRO A 148 -23.13 0.94 -7.72
CA PRO A 148 -23.14 1.78 -6.57
C PRO A 148 -21.67 2.21 -6.44
N SER A 149 -21.36 3.43 -6.85
CA SER A 149 -20.85 4.36 -5.88
C SER A 149 -21.60 3.96 -4.62
N LEU A 150 -20.93 3.24 -3.73
CA LEU A 150 -21.21 3.40 -2.32
C LEU A 150 -20.83 4.86 -1.98
N GLN A 151 -21.47 5.82 -2.65
CA GLN A 151 -22.07 6.94 -1.99
C GLN A 151 -23.16 6.30 -1.15
N LEU A 152 -22.75 5.80 0.02
CA LEU A 152 -23.59 5.98 1.19
C LEU A 152 -24.18 7.38 1.07
N PRO A 153 -25.52 7.55 1.07
CA PRO A 153 -26.13 8.86 1.05
C PRO A 153 -25.52 9.67 2.21
N GLY A 154 -24.57 10.56 1.89
CA GLY A 154 -23.78 11.30 2.88
C GLY A 154 -22.25 11.17 2.86
N SER A 155 -21.59 10.44 1.94
CA SER A 155 -20.11 10.41 1.92
C SER A 155 -19.54 11.80 1.58
N LYS A 156 -19.18 12.57 2.61
CA LYS A 156 -18.53 13.88 2.49
C LYS A 156 -17.26 13.69 1.65
N ARG A 157 -17.15 14.41 0.53
CA ARG A 157 -15.97 14.31 -0.34
C ARG A 157 -14.91 15.25 0.22
N TYR A 158 -13.94 14.69 0.93
CA TYR A 158 -12.85 15.46 1.50
C TYR A 158 -11.86 15.85 0.41
N SER A 159 -11.50 17.12 0.37
CA SER A 159 -10.39 17.64 -0.40
C SER A 159 -9.07 17.34 0.30
N ARG A 160 -7.96 17.52 -0.41
CA ARG A 160 -6.62 17.41 0.19
C ARG A 160 -6.44 18.40 1.35
N GLY A 161 -6.96 19.62 1.23
CA GLY A 161 -6.88 20.63 2.28
C GLY A 161 -7.62 20.20 3.54
N ASP A 162 -8.77 19.53 3.38
CA ASP A 162 -9.52 19.00 4.54
C ASP A 162 -8.72 17.94 5.29
N ILE A 163 -8.04 17.02 4.57
CA ILE A 163 -7.18 16.00 5.21
C ILE A 163 -6.02 16.67 5.98
N GLU A 164 -5.41 17.69 5.40
CA GLU A 164 -4.33 18.45 6.05
C GLU A 164 -4.82 19.16 7.32
N THR A 165 -5.98 19.81 7.27
CA THR A 165 -6.60 20.43 8.46
C THR A 165 -6.94 19.39 9.53
N LEU A 166 -7.48 18.22 9.15
CA LEU A 166 -7.78 17.15 10.11
C LEU A 166 -6.51 16.60 10.76
N VAL A 167 -5.41 16.50 10.01
CA VAL A 167 -4.10 16.13 10.56
C VAL A 167 -3.59 17.20 11.50
N ASP A 168 -3.66 18.48 11.11
CA ASP A 168 -3.19 19.61 11.92
C ASP A 168 -4.02 19.81 13.20
N GLU A 169 -5.32 19.58 13.17
CA GLU A 169 -6.19 19.62 14.35
C GLU A 169 -6.18 18.31 15.16
N TYR A 170 -5.35 17.33 14.76
CA TYR A 170 -5.26 16.01 15.38
C TYR A 170 -6.62 15.27 15.49
N ARG A 171 -7.46 15.41 14.45
CA ARG A 171 -8.80 14.82 14.32
C ARG A 171 -8.74 13.37 13.82
N ILE A 172 -8.03 12.51 14.53
CA ILE A 172 -7.77 11.11 14.13
C ILE A 172 -9.07 10.34 13.84
N GLY A 173 -10.11 10.48 14.68
CA GLY A 173 -11.37 9.75 14.49
C GLY A 173 -12.07 10.03 13.15
N GLU A 174 -11.98 11.26 12.66
CA GLU A 174 -12.52 11.63 11.34
C GLU A 174 -11.70 11.00 10.22
N LEU A 175 -10.36 11.01 10.33
CA LEU A 175 -9.47 10.35 9.38
C LEU A 175 -9.75 8.84 9.29
N LEU A 176 -10.05 8.18 10.42
CA LEU A 176 -10.43 6.76 10.42
C LEU A 176 -11.77 6.53 9.73
N THR A 177 -12.76 7.38 9.99
CA THR A 177 -14.06 7.32 9.31
C THR A 177 -13.91 7.48 7.79
N ILE A 178 -12.99 8.34 7.35
CA ILE A 178 -12.68 8.50 5.92
C ILE A 178 -11.99 7.24 5.38
N ALA A 179 -11.06 6.65 6.12
CA ALA A 179 -10.33 5.45 5.71
C ALA A 179 -11.22 4.22 5.50
N GLU A 180 -12.35 4.13 6.22
CA GLU A 180 -13.38 3.10 5.99
C GLU A 180 -14.05 3.21 4.61
N GLN A 181 -14.05 4.40 4.00
CA GLN A 181 -14.80 4.71 2.78
C GLN A 181 -13.90 4.99 1.58
N ASP A 182 -12.73 5.59 1.79
CA ASP A 182 -11.88 6.12 0.73
C ASP A 182 -10.38 5.90 0.98
N LYS A 183 -9.84 4.84 0.38
CA LYS A 183 -8.41 4.51 0.45
C LYS A 183 -7.47 5.56 -0.14
N ARG A 184 -7.98 6.57 -0.86
CA ARG A 184 -7.16 7.68 -1.36
C ARG A 184 -6.53 8.48 -0.20
N ILE A 185 -7.11 8.39 1.00
CA ILE A 185 -6.54 8.99 2.21
C ILE A 185 -5.09 8.57 2.45
N LEU A 186 -4.70 7.33 2.13
CA LEU A 186 -3.31 6.87 2.27
C LEU A 186 -2.34 7.73 1.47
N ARG A 187 -2.70 8.05 0.22
CA ARG A 187 -1.88 8.89 -0.65
C ARG A 187 -1.85 10.34 -0.18
N ASP A 188 -2.97 10.85 0.33
CA ASP A 188 -3.04 12.23 0.79
C ASP A 188 -2.25 12.44 2.09
N LEU A 189 -2.31 11.48 3.02
CA LEU A 189 -1.46 11.44 4.21
C LEU A 189 0.02 11.21 3.87
N GLN A 190 0.33 10.33 2.92
CA GLN A 190 1.72 10.09 2.47
C GLN A 190 2.40 11.38 2.00
N LYS A 191 1.67 12.29 1.34
CA LYS A 191 2.23 13.58 0.92
C LYS A 191 2.59 14.50 2.09
N LEU A 192 1.86 14.39 3.21
CA LEU A 192 2.11 15.22 4.40
C LEU A 192 3.38 14.79 5.15
N LEU A 193 3.94 13.61 4.86
CA LEU A 193 5.26 13.19 5.35
C LEU A 193 6.40 14.08 4.86
N TYR A 194 6.15 14.91 3.84
CA TYR A 194 7.11 15.89 3.30
C TYR A 194 6.78 17.33 3.71
N SER A 195 5.86 17.53 4.68
CA SER A 195 5.58 18.86 5.23
C SER A 195 6.86 19.48 5.82
N ALA A 196 7.01 20.79 5.70
CA ALA A 196 8.10 21.51 6.38
C ALA A 196 7.91 21.50 7.91
N ASP A 197 6.65 21.45 8.37
CA ASP A 197 6.30 21.35 9.77
C ASP A 197 6.51 19.92 10.30
N GLY A 198 7.40 19.77 11.29
CA GLY A 198 7.72 18.47 11.88
C GLY A 198 6.57 17.83 12.65
N LEU A 199 5.66 18.64 13.23
CA LEU A 199 4.51 18.14 13.96
C LEU A 199 3.48 17.58 12.99
N ILE A 200 3.22 18.28 11.88
CA ILE A 200 2.36 17.77 10.80
C ILE A 200 2.93 16.47 10.23
N ARG A 201 4.25 16.37 10.00
CA ARG A 201 4.87 15.12 9.54
C ARG A 201 4.61 13.96 10.51
N SER A 202 4.78 14.18 11.81
CA SER A 202 4.61 13.15 12.84
C SER A 202 3.15 12.73 12.99
N ARG A 203 2.23 13.70 12.98
CA ARG A 203 0.77 13.43 12.97
C ARG A 203 0.33 12.68 11.72
N ALA A 204 0.90 12.99 10.56
CA ALA A 204 0.64 12.28 9.32
C ALA A 204 1.14 10.83 9.36
N ALA A 205 2.33 10.59 9.94
CA ALA A 205 2.86 9.23 10.14
C ALA A 205 1.95 8.40 11.05
N GLU A 206 1.53 8.95 12.20
CA GLU A 206 0.61 8.29 13.12
C GLU A 206 -0.76 8.03 12.46
N ALA A 207 -1.30 9.03 11.76
CA ALA A 207 -2.54 8.89 11.02
C ALA A 207 -2.44 7.80 9.94
N LEU A 208 -1.29 7.69 9.24
CA LEU A 208 -1.03 6.60 8.30
C LEU A 208 -1.06 5.24 8.98
N GLY A 209 -0.45 5.09 10.15
CA GLY A 209 -0.48 3.81 10.88
C GLY A 209 -1.91 3.39 11.25
N LYS A 210 -2.67 4.32 11.85
CA LYS A 210 -4.04 4.06 12.29
C LYS A 210 -5.00 3.82 11.11
N THR A 211 -4.93 4.63 10.05
CA THR A 211 -5.77 4.44 8.85
C THR A 211 -5.38 3.19 8.05
N SER A 212 -4.09 2.86 7.98
CA SER A 212 -3.63 1.61 7.37
C SER A 212 -4.18 0.39 8.11
N SER A 213 -4.32 0.46 9.42
CA SER A 213 -4.90 -0.63 10.22
C SER A 213 -6.39 -0.85 9.94
N VAL A 214 -7.12 0.21 9.59
CA VAL A 214 -8.51 0.10 9.12
C VAL A 214 -8.55 -0.56 7.74
N ILE A 215 -7.73 -0.07 6.81
CA ILE A 215 -7.72 -0.53 5.41
C ILE A 215 -7.18 -1.96 5.28
N ALA A 216 -6.20 -2.35 6.10
CA ALA A 216 -5.58 -3.68 6.04
C ALA A 216 -6.55 -4.83 6.32
N LYS A 217 -7.69 -4.56 6.99
CA LYS A 217 -8.72 -5.57 7.25
C LYS A 217 -9.41 -6.07 5.98
N SER A 218 -9.50 -5.23 4.94
CA SER A 218 -10.14 -5.56 3.66
C SER A 218 -9.14 -5.61 2.50
N GLU A 219 -8.14 -4.75 2.50
CA GLU A 219 -7.16 -4.59 1.40
C GLU A 219 -5.71 -4.50 1.92
N PRO A 220 -5.15 -5.55 2.57
CA PRO A 220 -3.79 -5.51 3.12
C PRO A 220 -2.72 -5.23 2.06
N GLY A 221 -2.93 -5.66 0.81
CA GLY A 221 -2.02 -5.41 -0.31
C GLY A 221 -1.83 -3.92 -0.65
N ALA A 222 -2.85 -3.08 -0.42
CA ALA A 222 -2.72 -1.63 -0.63
C ALA A 222 -1.73 -1.01 0.37
N VAL A 223 -1.76 -1.49 1.62
CA VAL A 223 -0.85 -1.06 2.69
C VAL A 223 0.56 -1.64 2.48
N SER A 224 0.68 -2.89 2.05
CA SER A 224 1.98 -3.48 1.68
C SER A 224 2.68 -2.69 0.57
N LYS A 225 1.93 -2.23 -0.44
CA LYS A 225 2.47 -1.37 -1.51
C LYS A 225 2.93 -0.02 -0.98
N LEU A 226 2.19 0.58 -0.04
CA LEU A 226 2.61 1.81 0.63
C LEU A 226 3.92 1.57 1.43
N LEU A 227 4.00 0.51 2.22
CA LEU A 227 5.21 0.15 2.97
C LEU A 227 6.42 -0.02 2.06
N GLN A 228 6.29 -0.77 0.97
CA GLN A 228 7.37 -0.94 -0.01
C GLN A 228 7.80 0.39 -0.62
N THR A 229 6.83 1.26 -0.94
CA THR A 229 7.12 2.60 -1.48
C THR A 229 7.91 3.44 -0.48
N LEU A 230 7.53 3.42 0.80
CA LEU A 230 8.23 4.15 1.86
C LEU A 230 9.63 3.59 2.11
N ILE A 231 9.80 2.27 2.14
CA ILE A 231 11.10 1.61 2.33
C ILE A 231 12.03 1.96 1.16
N ASN A 232 11.55 1.88 -0.08
CA ASN A 232 12.34 2.24 -1.26
C ASN A 232 12.76 3.72 -1.21
N ALA A 233 11.88 4.61 -0.75
CA ALA A 233 12.21 6.03 -0.60
C ALA A 233 13.25 6.31 0.50
N VAL A 234 13.35 5.44 1.52
CA VAL A 234 14.41 5.54 2.54
C VAL A 234 15.73 4.99 2.00
N SER A 235 15.70 3.94 1.19
CA SER A 235 16.89 3.36 0.58
C SER A 235 17.50 4.23 -0.53
N ASP A 236 16.71 5.10 -1.16
CA ASP A 236 17.20 6.04 -2.16
C ASP A 236 17.89 7.23 -1.49
N THR A 237 19.23 7.22 -1.50
CA THR A 237 20.07 8.30 -0.92
C THR A 237 19.85 9.68 -1.55
N ALA A 238 19.20 9.75 -2.72
CA ALA A 238 18.85 11.01 -3.37
C ALA A 238 17.49 11.57 -2.92
N ALA A 239 16.68 10.79 -2.18
CA ALA A 239 15.35 11.17 -1.74
C ALA A 239 15.33 11.67 -0.28
N SER A 240 14.62 12.77 -0.03
CA SER A 240 14.35 13.25 1.33
C SER A 240 13.33 12.34 2.02
N SER A 241 13.75 11.47 2.95
CA SER A 241 12.88 10.49 3.62
C SER A 241 12.21 11.00 4.91
N TRP A 242 11.95 12.31 5.02
CA TRP A 242 11.74 13.06 6.28
C TRP A 242 10.72 12.47 7.26
N GLY A 243 9.61 11.89 6.80
CA GLY A 243 8.62 11.20 7.65
C GLY A 243 8.42 9.73 7.30
N ALA A 244 9.22 9.18 6.37
CA ALA A 244 8.99 7.83 5.85
C ALA A 244 9.28 6.75 6.90
N LEU A 245 10.38 6.90 7.67
CA LEU A 245 10.74 5.95 8.73
C LEU A 245 9.71 5.91 9.86
N ASP A 246 9.23 7.08 10.30
CA ASP A 246 8.16 7.16 11.28
C ASP A 246 6.88 6.50 10.76
N ALA A 247 6.48 6.78 9.52
CA ALA A 247 5.30 6.16 8.92
C ALA A 247 5.42 4.63 8.80
N ILE A 248 6.59 4.11 8.42
CA ILE A 248 6.82 2.65 8.37
C ILE A 248 6.61 2.04 9.76
N GLY A 249 7.19 2.65 10.81
CA GLY A 249 7.02 2.20 12.18
C GLY A 249 5.55 2.19 12.61
N GLU A 250 4.83 3.29 12.38
CA GLU A 250 3.41 3.44 12.76
C GLU A 250 2.51 2.42 12.03
N ILE A 251 2.78 2.15 10.74
CA ILE A 251 2.04 1.15 9.97
C ILE A 251 2.29 -0.27 10.51
N ILE A 252 3.54 -0.63 10.78
CA ILE A 252 3.88 -1.95 11.31
C ILE A 252 3.27 -2.12 12.70
N ALA A 253 3.40 -1.13 13.58
CA ALA A 253 2.89 -1.17 14.95
C ALA A 253 1.36 -1.22 15.02
N GLY A 254 0.66 -0.57 14.08
CA GLY A 254 -0.81 -0.60 14.02
C GLY A 254 -1.39 -1.94 13.58
N SER A 255 -0.65 -2.72 12.79
CA SER A 255 -1.11 -4.01 12.26
C SER A 255 0.02 -5.04 12.16
N PRO A 256 0.63 -5.43 13.29
CA PRO A 256 1.81 -6.28 13.31
C PRO A 256 1.55 -7.66 12.71
N ASP A 257 0.35 -8.22 12.85
CA ASP A 257 0.00 -9.53 12.28
C ASP A 257 0.08 -9.56 10.75
N PHE A 258 -0.13 -8.42 10.08
CA PHE A 258 0.00 -8.31 8.63
C PHE A 258 1.41 -7.92 8.19
N PHE A 259 2.10 -7.08 8.98
CA PHE A 259 3.28 -6.35 8.48
C PHE A 259 4.57 -6.60 9.27
N ALA A 260 4.58 -7.48 10.28
CA ALA A 260 5.78 -7.82 11.04
C ALA A 260 6.94 -8.36 10.16
N GLY A 261 6.61 -8.95 9.01
CA GLY A 261 7.61 -9.41 8.04
C GLY A 261 8.55 -8.33 7.50
N TYR A 262 8.19 -7.05 7.64
CA TYR A 262 9.03 -5.91 7.24
C TYR A 262 10.02 -5.47 8.33
N LEU A 263 9.88 -5.92 9.59
CA LEU A 263 10.76 -5.53 10.70
C LEU A 263 12.25 -5.82 10.43
N PRO A 264 12.65 -6.99 9.89
CA PRO A 264 14.06 -7.25 9.63
C PRO A 264 14.72 -6.26 8.67
N THR A 265 13.95 -5.73 7.70
CA THR A 265 14.40 -4.72 6.74
C THR A 265 14.76 -3.40 7.44
N LEU A 266 14.18 -3.11 8.60
CA LEU A 266 14.50 -1.89 9.35
C LEU A 266 15.89 -1.97 10.02
N TYR A 267 16.37 -3.17 10.34
CA TYR A 267 17.63 -3.35 11.07
C TYR A 267 18.84 -2.86 10.27
N GLN A 268 18.78 -2.88 8.94
CA GLN A 268 19.88 -2.42 8.09
C GLN A 268 20.15 -0.91 8.24
N PHE A 269 19.15 -0.14 8.70
CA PHE A 269 19.25 1.31 8.85
C PHE A 269 19.75 1.74 10.23
N LEU A 270 20.01 0.79 11.15
CA LEU A 270 20.52 1.11 12.50
C LEU A 270 21.97 1.62 12.49
N GLU A 271 22.75 1.28 11.46
CA GLU A 271 24.11 1.77 11.30
C GLU A 271 24.16 3.26 10.92
N ASP A 272 23.12 3.76 10.22
CA ASP A 272 23.00 5.18 9.89
C ASP A 272 22.54 5.98 11.11
N ALA A 273 23.45 6.80 11.65
CA ALA A 273 23.19 7.64 12.83
C ALA A 273 21.98 8.58 12.66
N SER A 274 21.65 8.99 11.44
CA SER A 274 20.51 9.90 11.16
C SER A 274 19.16 9.17 11.11
N ALA A 275 19.18 7.87 10.79
CA ALA A 275 18.00 7.02 10.73
C ALA A 275 17.76 6.28 12.05
N ARG A 276 18.83 5.92 12.75
CA ARG A 276 18.84 5.08 13.95
C ARG A 276 17.82 5.49 15.02
N PRO A 277 17.68 6.76 15.45
CA PRO A 277 16.65 7.15 16.43
C PRO A 277 15.23 6.78 15.97
N LYS A 278 14.91 7.04 14.70
CA LYS A 278 13.58 6.75 14.11
C LYS A 278 13.34 5.25 13.99
N ILE A 279 14.37 4.46 13.68
CA ILE A 279 14.27 3.00 13.67
C ILE A 279 14.03 2.47 15.08
N LEU A 280 14.78 2.94 16.08
CA LEU A 280 14.58 2.53 17.47
C LEU A 280 13.19 2.93 17.98
N ARG A 281 12.70 4.11 17.61
CA ARG A 281 11.32 4.54 17.87
C ARG A 281 10.32 3.57 17.24
N ALA A 282 10.45 3.27 15.94
CA ALA A 282 9.58 2.35 15.20
C ALA A 282 9.54 0.94 15.83
N LEU A 283 10.70 0.42 16.24
CA LEU A 283 10.81 -0.84 16.95
C LEU A 283 10.18 -0.74 18.34
N GLY A 284 10.36 0.37 19.04
CA GLY A 284 9.80 0.63 20.37
C GLY A 284 8.29 0.63 20.36
N ILE A 285 7.64 1.36 19.44
CA ILE A 285 6.18 1.37 19.31
C ILE A 285 5.65 -0.02 18.92
N THR A 286 6.34 -0.74 18.03
CA THR A 286 5.96 -2.11 17.66
C THR A 286 6.09 -3.06 18.84
N ALA A 287 7.17 -2.94 19.63
CA ALA A 287 7.36 -3.72 20.84
C ALA A 287 6.28 -3.43 21.89
N GLY A 288 5.80 -2.18 21.99
CA GLY A 288 4.68 -1.84 22.89
C GLY A 288 3.38 -2.58 22.54
N ALA A 289 3.14 -2.86 21.25
CA ALA A 289 1.97 -3.62 20.79
C ALA A 289 2.21 -5.15 20.82
N ARG A 290 3.40 -5.59 20.37
CA ARG A 290 3.78 -7.01 20.21
C ARG A 290 5.26 -7.22 20.55
N PRO A 291 5.60 -7.33 21.85
CA PRO A 291 6.99 -7.47 22.29
C PRO A 291 7.71 -8.69 21.68
N ASP A 292 6.98 -9.79 21.47
CA ASP A 292 7.48 -11.07 20.98
C ASP A 292 8.14 -10.98 19.58
N LEU A 293 7.67 -10.05 18.75
CA LEU A 293 8.18 -9.86 17.38
C LEU A 293 9.58 -9.25 17.35
N VAL A 294 9.92 -8.42 18.35
CA VAL A 294 11.18 -7.68 18.40
C VAL A 294 12.15 -8.30 19.41
N ARG A 295 11.65 -9.00 20.44
CA ARG A 295 12.44 -9.56 21.55
C ARG A 295 13.60 -10.44 21.09
N LYS A 296 13.44 -11.22 20.02
CA LYS A 296 14.50 -12.10 19.48
C LYS A 296 15.76 -11.34 19.05
N ALA A 297 15.62 -10.07 18.69
CA ALA A 297 16.70 -9.21 18.25
C ALA A 297 17.24 -8.28 19.36
N LEU A 298 16.79 -8.44 20.62
CA LEU A 298 17.10 -7.54 21.73
C LEU A 298 18.59 -7.21 21.86
N TYR A 299 19.47 -8.22 21.74
CA TYR A 299 20.92 -8.05 21.85
C TYR A 299 21.51 -7.05 20.85
N ARG A 300 20.83 -6.80 19.71
CA ARG A 300 21.23 -5.79 18.72
C ARG A 300 20.98 -4.37 19.21
N PHE A 301 20.04 -4.17 20.12
CA PHE A 301 19.59 -2.84 20.54
C PHE A 301 20.24 -2.38 21.86
N ILE A 302 20.66 -3.31 22.71
CA ILE A 302 21.32 -3.01 23.99
C ILE A 302 22.51 -2.04 23.85
N PRO A 303 23.40 -2.17 22.84
CA PRO A 303 24.51 -1.24 22.68
C PRO A 303 24.09 0.23 22.56
N TYR A 304 22.90 0.52 22.01
CA TYR A 304 22.40 1.87 21.82
C TYR A 304 21.96 2.57 23.10
N LEU A 305 21.87 1.86 24.24
CA LEU A 305 21.71 2.50 25.56
C LEU A 305 22.92 3.38 25.93
N ASN A 306 24.08 3.14 25.32
CA ASN A 306 25.31 3.90 25.54
C ASN A 306 25.72 4.76 24.34
N ASP A 307 24.82 4.97 23.36
CA ASP A 307 25.12 5.77 22.18
C ASP A 307 25.45 7.23 22.55
N PRO A 308 26.38 7.93 21.89
CA PRO A 308 26.62 9.36 22.17
C PRO A 308 25.40 10.25 21.89
N ASP A 309 24.51 9.86 20.98
CA ASP A 309 23.31 10.61 20.64
C ASP A 309 22.18 10.43 21.69
N PRO A 310 21.70 11.50 22.35
CA PRO A 310 20.63 11.41 23.34
C PRO A 310 19.31 10.83 22.81
N GLU A 311 18.96 11.14 21.56
CA GLU A 311 17.71 10.66 20.96
C GLU A 311 17.75 9.13 20.78
N THR A 312 18.88 8.62 20.28
CA THR A 312 19.18 7.19 20.19
C THR A 312 19.12 6.50 21.56
N ARG A 313 19.78 7.04 22.58
CA ARG A 313 19.73 6.46 23.95
C ARG A 313 18.31 6.44 24.50
N GLY A 314 17.58 7.54 24.33
CA GLY A 314 16.19 7.66 24.79
C GLY A 314 15.26 6.63 24.16
N TYR A 315 15.33 6.46 22.83
CA TYR A 315 14.52 5.45 22.15
C TYR A 315 15.00 4.01 22.43
N ALA A 316 16.29 3.78 22.66
CA ALA A 316 16.79 2.49 23.13
C ALA A 316 16.24 2.14 24.52
N ALA A 317 16.17 3.12 25.43
CA ALA A 317 15.55 2.94 26.74
C ALA A 317 14.06 2.57 26.62
N LEU A 318 13.29 3.32 25.82
CA LEU A 318 11.89 3.02 25.54
C LEU A 318 11.69 1.62 24.93
N LEU A 319 12.49 1.26 23.93
CA LEU A 319 12.42 -0.05 23.29
C LEU A 319 12.69 -1.19 24.28
N THR A 320 13.73 -1.08 25.09
CA THR A 320 14.07 -2.14 26.06
C THR A 320 13.05 -2.26 27.20
N GLY A 321 12.45 -1.13 27.62
CA GLY A 321 11.30 -1.11 28.52
C GLY A 321 10.08 -1.82 27.94
N ASN A 322 9.68 -1.47 26.71
CA ASN A 322 8.55 -2.10 26.00
C ASN A 322 8.77 -3.60 25.72
N LEU A 323 10.02 -4.01 25.62
CA LEU A 323 10.38 -5.42 25.50
C LEU A 323 10.29 -6.18 26.83
N HIS A 324 10.13 -5.50 27.97
CA HIS A 324 10.24 -6.07 29.33
C HIS A 324 11.61 -6.74 29.57
N ALA A 325 12.69 -6.09 29.12
CA ALA A 325 14.04 -6.64 29.14
C ALA A 325 14.73 -6.46 30.51
N ALA A 326 14.41 -7.32 31.47
CA ALA A 326 15.02 -7.30 32.81
C ALA A 326 16.57 -7.27 32.80
N GLU A 327 17.20 -7.89 31.79
CA GLU A 327 18.65 -7.90 31.58
C GLU A 327 19.26 -6.52 31.29
N THR A 328 18.47 -5.50 30.96
CA THR A 328 18.95 -4.13 30.75
C THR A 328 18.83 -3.24 31.99
N GLY A 329 18.35 -3.77 33.12
CA GLY A 329 18.08 -2.98 34.34
C GLY A 329 19.28 -2.20 34.88
N ASP A 330 20.48 -2.79 34.88
CA ASP A 330 21.69 -2.10 35.33
C ASP A 330 22.07 -0.94 34.40
N LEU A 331 21.95 -1.14 33.08
CA LEU A 331 22.23 -0.11 32.07
C LEU A 331 21.21 1.04 32.16
N LEU A 332 19.92 0.72 32.30
CA LEU A 332 18.88 1.73 32.48
C LEU A 332 19.05 2.51 33.79
N SER A 333 19.50 1.85 34.87
CA SER A 333 19.79 2.50 36.14
C SER A 333 20.92 3.54 36.03
N GLN A 334 21.93 3.25 35.21
CA GLN A 334 23.01 4.21 34.92
C GLN A 334 22.50 5.46 34.18
N LEU A 335 21.48 5.30 33.32
CA LEU A 335 20.89 6.40 32.55
C LEU A 335 19.93 7.27 33.35
N LYS A 336 19.48 6.86 34.55
CA LYS A 336 18.45 7.58 35.33
C LYS A 336 18.78 9.05 35.63
N ASN A 337 20.07 9.37 35.72
CA ASN A 337 20.55 10.74 35.97
C ASN A 337 21.02 11.45 34.68
N ASP A 338 20.83 10.85 33.51
CA ASP A 338 21.16 11.48 32.23
C ASP A 338 20.18 12.64 31.98
N THR A 339 20.69 13.87 32.04
CA THR A 339 19.93 15.11 31.85
C THR A 339 19.90 15.57 30.39
N ALA A 340 20.47 14.80 29.45
CA ALA A 340 20.40 15.15 28.05
C ALA A 340 18.94 15.17 27.58
N GLU A 341 18.55 16.28 26.96
CA GLU A 341 17.19 16.51 26.49
C GLU A 341 16.99 15.89 25.09
N LEU A 342 15.78 15.39 24.87
CA LEU A 342 15.30 14.96 23.56
C LEU A 342 13.82 15.32 23.42
N THR A 343 13.39 15.53 22.18
CA THR A 343 11.98 15.76 21.84
C THR A 343 11.37 14.46 21.34
N ILE A 344 10.34 13.97 22.03
CA ILE A 344 9.58 12.79 21.62
C ILE A 344 8.21 13.21 21.08
N TYR A 345 7.69 12.42 20.13
CA TYR A 345 6.32 12.55 19.65
C TYR A 345 5.40 11.57 20.39
N SER A 346 4.35 12.08 21.02
CA SER A 346 3.32 11.28 21.71
C SER A 346 1.98 12.01 21.67
N ASP A 347 0.93 11.27 21.30
CA ASP A 347 -0.47 11.72 21.32
C ASP A 347 -0.72 13.04 20.58
N GLY A 348 -0.14 13.20 19.40
CA GLY A 348 -0.36 14.40 18.58
C GLY A 348 0.48 15.60 18.98
N GLU A 349 1.41 15.48 19.92
CA GLU A 349 2.24 16.59 20.40
C GLU A 349 3.70 16.18 20.55
N PHE A 350 4.58 17.18 20.43
CA PHE A 350 5.98 17.04 20.82
C PHE A 350 6.16 17.36 22.29
N LYS A 351 6.84 16.49 23.01
CA LYS A 351 7.16 16.63 24.43
C LYS A 351 8.67 16.63 24.61
N ASN A 352 9.19 17.62 25.33
CA ASN A 352 10.58 17.62 25.75
C ASN A 352 10.73 16.78 27.01
N VAL A 353 11.62 15.81 26.94
CA VAL A 353 11.92 14.87 28.03
C VAL A 353 13.43 14.73 28.15
N THR A 354 13.90 14.08 29.21
CA THR A 354 15.31 13.68 29.34
C THR A 354 15.48 12.18 29.13
N VAL A 355 16.69 11.76 28.75
CA VAL A 355 17.05 10.34 28.68
C VAL A 355 16.79 9.65 30.02
N GLY A 356 17.12 10.30 31.15
CA GLY A 356 16.86 9.77 32.48
C GLY A 356 15.39 9.59 32.84
N GLN A 357 14.50 10.44 32.33
CA GLN A 357 13.05 10.24 32.48
C GLN A 357 12.58 8.98 31.76
N LEU A 358 12.99 8.79 30.50
CA LEU A 358 12.66 7.60 29.71
C LEU A 358 13.24 6.32 30.32
N ALA A 359 14.48 6.39 30.82
CA ALA A 359 15.10 5.27 31.53
C ALA A 359 14.34 4.91 32.82
N ALA A 360 13.89 5.90 33.59
CA ALA A 360 13.09 5.68 34.78
C ALA A 360 11.70 5.10 34.48
N GLU A 361 11.11 5.44 33.33
CA GLU A 361 9.86 4.82 32.85
C GLU A 361 10.09 3.38 32.43
N ALA A 362 11.14 3.11 31.63
CA ALA A 362 11.51 1.77 31.21
C ALA A 362 11.78 0.83 32.39
N LEU A 363 12.46 1.31 33.44
CA LEU A 363 12.70 0.55 34.67
C LEU A 363 11.42 0.12 35.41
N LYS A 364 10.31 0.83 35.24
CA LYS A 364 9.02 0.44 35.86
C LYS A 364 8.34 -0.70 35.10
N MET A 365 8.76 -0.96 33.88
CA MET A 365 8.16 -1.97 33.00
C MET A 365 8.83 -3.33 33.15
N ILE A 366 10.12 -3.37 33.53
CA ILE A 366 10.92 -4.60 33.53
C ILE A 366 10.89 -5.39 34.84
#